data_AF-A0A1Q5TU37-F1
#
_entry.id   AF-A0A1Q5TU37-F1
#
_cell.length_a   1.000
_cell.length_b   1.000
_cell.length_c   1.000
_cell.angle_alpha   90.00
_cell.angle_beta   90.00
_cell.angle_gamma   90.00
#
_symmetry.space_group_name_H-M   'P 1'
#
loop_
_entity.id
_entity.type
_entity.pdbx_description
1 polymer ?
#
loop_
_entity_poly.entity_id
_entity_poly.type
_entity_poly.pdbx_seq_one_letter_code
_entity_poly.pdbx_strand_id
1 'polypeptide(L)'
;MHRSDWDTPNEYMRLTSKKQGNDSVYIEKRDKHGTWFSWQPTPEDLMACDWILLSEVKPVECMLSFDLEIGTGQYSSGQGQGQDWGYLTKGGHVWASQPTFGTLTNLQSTIGIRSILTFYYEEAPIGTFYTIELQVDTQNQPNLGSKTLEVTVNGSTYNLGTAGNSTTDFNYTSDGAKQLGDLLKQNVGNTLSFCLNWK
;
A
#
# COMPACT_ATOMS: atom_id res chain seq x y z
N MET A 1 -26.12 -19.77 7.89
CA MET A 1 -26.81 -19.04 8.96
C MET A 1 -26.98 -17.59 8.48
N HIS A 2 -28.19 -17.04 8.45
CA HIS A 2 -28.41 -15.69 7.93
C HIS A 2 -28.14 -14.64 9.01
N ARG A 3 -27.64 -13.46 8.65
CA ARG A 3 -27.30 -12.38 9.59
C ARG A 3 -28.52 -11.91 10.42
N SER A 4 -29.74 -12.17 9.94
CA SER A 4 -31.02 -11.96 10.64
C SER A 4 -31.20 -12.81 11.89
N ASP A 5 -30.42 -13.90 12.02
CA ASP A 5 -30.57 -14.85 13.12
C ASP A 5 -29.78 -14.42 14.36
N TRP A 6 -28.87 -13.44 14.24
CA TRP A 6 -28.09 -12.87 15.35
C TRP A 6 -28.92 -12.04 16.33
N ASP A 7 -30.08 -11.56 15.90
CA ASP A 7 -31.04 -10.85 16.75
C ASP A 7 -31.98 -11.80 17.49
N THR A 8 -31.61 -13.08 17.62
CA THR A 8 -32.36 -14.00 18.50
C THR A 8 -32.11 -13.60 19.96
N PRO A 9 -33.14 -13.12 20.67
CA PRO A 9 -32.97 -12.79 22.07
C PRO A 9 -32.66 -14.10 22.82
N ASN A 10 -31.65 -14.06 23.69
CA ASN A 10 -31.29 -15.11 24.66
C ASN A 10 -30.24 -16.17 24.25
N GLU A 11 -29.40 -15.92 23.24
CA GLU A 11 -28.17 -16.73 23.11
C GLU A 11 -27.11 -16.26 24.11
N TYR A 12 -26.72 -17.14 25.03
CA TYR A 12 -25.69 -16.88 26.03
C TYR A 12 -24.56 -17.90 25.90
N MET A 13 -23.31 -17.44 25.97
CA MET A 13 -22.13 -18.29 26.05
C MET A 13 -21.43 -18.12 27.40
N ARG A 14 -20.85 -19.19 27.93
CA ARG A 14 -20.04 -19.15 29.15
C ARG A 14 -18.83 -20.04 29.05
N LEU A 15 -17.77 -19.66 29.74
CA LEU A 15 -16.62 -20.51 30.03
C LEU A 15 -16.94 -21.35 31.27
N THR A 16 -16.64 -22.64 31.21
CA THR A 16 -16.83 -23.56 32.34
C THR A 16 -15.68 -24.55 32.45
N SER A 17 -15.53 -25.16 33.62
CA SER A 17 -14.60 -26.25 33.86
C SER A 17 -15.33 -27.39 34.56
N LYS A 18 -15.02 -28.64 34.20
CA LYS A 18 -15.65 -29.81 34.81
C LYS A 18 -14.98 -30.13 36.15
N LYS A 19 -15.49 -29.50 37.23
CA LYS A 19 -15.15 -29.77 38.65
C LYS A 19 -13.68 -29.53 39.04
N GLN A 20 -13.46 -29.33 40.35
CA GLN A 20 -12.13 -29.22 40.96
C GLN A 20 -11.27 -30.45 40.62
N GLY A 21 -10.17 -30.23 39.90
CA GLY A 21 -9.18 -31.25 39.56
C GLY A 21 -9.13 -31.67 38.09
N ASN A 22 -9.92 -31.09 37.20
CA ASN A 22 -9.81 -31.31 35.76
C ASN A 22 -9.61 -29.96 35.04
N ASP A 23 -8.42 -29.73 34.51
CA ASP A 23 -7.99 -28.45 33.91
C ASP A 23 -8.59 -28.17 32.52
N SER A 24 -9.55 -28.99 32.07
CA SER A 24 -10.23 -28.79 30.79
C SER A 24 -11.29 -27.69 30.91
N VAL A 25 -10.91 -26.48 30.52
CA VAL A 25 -11.83 -25.36 30.29
C VAL A 25 -12.48 -25.53 28.92
N TYR A 26 -13.80 -25.41 28.86
CA TYR A 26 -14.55 -25.46 27.61
C TYR A 26 -15.68 -24.41 27.62
N ILE A 27 -16.19 -24.10 26.43
CA ILE A 27 -17.26 -23.12 26.23
C ILE A 27 -18.58 -23.88 26.17
N GLU A 28 -19.60 -23.34 26.82
CA GLU A 28 -20.99 -23.80 26.66
C GLU A 28 -21.85 -22.69 26.04
N LYS A 29 -22.80 -23.08 25.20
CA LYS A 29 -23.83 -22.21 24.63
C LYS A 29 -25.19 -22.61 25.20
N ARG A 30 -26.04 -21.62 25.46
CA ARG A 30 -27.44 -21.79 25.90
C ARG A 30 -28.37 -21.73 24.68
N ASP A 31 -29.25 -22.72 24.55
CA ASP A 31 -30.31 -22.68 23.52
C ASP A 31 -31.50 -21.80 23.95
N LYS A 32 -32.43 -21.60 23.02
CA LYS A 32 -33.71 -20.89 23.25
C LYS A 32 -34.61 -21.54 24.30
N HIS A 33 -34.38 -22.81 24.65
CA HIS A 33 -35.11 -23.54 25.69
C HIS A 33 -34.39 -23.47 27.05
N GLY A 34 -33.24 -22.81 27.11
CA GLY A 34 -32.47 -22.59 28.31
C GLY A 34 -31.47 -23.70 28.65
N THR A 35 -31.29 -24.69 27.78
CA THR A 35 -30.39 -25.83 27.96
C THR A 35 -28.96 -25.45 27.58
N TRP A 36 -28.00 -25.86 28.40
CA TRP A 36 -26.57 -25.65 28.14
C TRP A 36 -25.94 -26.87 27.50
N PHE A 37 -25.16 -26.64 26.45
CA PHE A 37 -24.41 -27.68 25.74
C PHE A 37 -23.00 -27.20 25.44
N SER A 38 -22.05 -28.14 25.36
CA SER A 38 -20.68 -27.85 24.98
C SER A 38 -20.66 -27.30 23.56
N TRP A 39 -20.01 -26.15 23.37
CA TRP A 39 -19.88 -25.49 22.08
C TRP A 39 -18.55 -25.85 21.43
N GLN A 40 -18.59 -26.11 20.13
CA GLN A 40 -17.44 -26.23 19.25
C GLN A 40 -17.77 -25.47 17.96
N PRO A 41 -16.79 -24.79 17.35
CA PRO A 41 -17.01 -24.13 16.08
C PRO A 41 -17.39 -25.15 15.01
N THR A 42 -18.42 -24.84 14.24
CA THR A 42 -18.77 -25.55 13.02
C THR A 42 -18.04 -24.93 11.82
N PRO A 43 -17.91 -25.62 10.67
CA PRO A 43 -17.37 -25.03 9.45
C PRO A 43 -18.06 -23.71 9.08
N GLU A 44 -19.38 -23.62 9.27
CA GLU A 44 -20.15 -22.41 9.05
C GLU A 44 -19.75 -21.25 9.99
N ASP A 45 -19.39 -21.54 11.25
CA ASP A 45 -18.87 -20.53 12.19
C ASP A 45 -17.48 -20.00 11.75
N LEU A 46 -16.70 -20.82 11.03
CA LEU A 46 -15.41 -20.42 10.46
C LEU A 46 -15.57 -19.66 9.14
N MET A 47 -16.63 -19.92 8.37
CA MET A 47 -16.95 -19.16 7.16
C MET A 47 -17.54 -17.78 7.45
N ALA A 48 -17.99 -17.52 8.68
CA ALA A 48 -18.42 -16.18 9.11
C ALA A 48 -17.25 -15.17 9.21
N CYS A 49 -16.00 -15.63 9.10
CA CYS A 49 -14.85 -14.78 8.80
C CYS A 49 -14.81 -14.40 7.30
N ASP A 50 -15.92 -13.90 6.77
CA ASP A 50 -15.91 -13.14 5.52
C ASP A 50 -15.32 -11.76 5.84
N TRP A 51 -14.05 -11.56 5.49
CA TRP A 51 -13.36 -10.27 5.56
C TRP A 51 -13.91 -9.24 4.55
N ILE A 52 -15.21 -9.30 4.21
CA ILE A 52 -15.90 -8.29 3.39
C ILE A 52 -15.87 -6.90 4.07
N LEU A 53 -15.37 -6.78 5.30
CA LEU A 53 -15.01 -5.50 5.90
C LEU A 53 -13.77 -4.82 5.30
N LEU A 54 -13.05 -5.44 4.38
CA LEU A 54 -12.00 -4.77 3.58
C LEU A 54 -12.56 -4.09 2.32
N SER A 55 -13.84 -4.29 1.99
CA SER A 55 -14.48 -3.67 0.82
C SER A 55 -15.18 -2.33 1.12
N GLU A 56 -15.31 -1.95 2.40
CA GLU A 56 -15.93 -0.70 2.84
C GLU A 56 -14.94 0.39 3.25
N VAL A 57 -13.64 0.15 3.09
CA VAL A 57 -12.75 1.28 2.81
C VAL A 57 -13.20 1.75 1.44
N LYS A 58 -13.95 2.86 1.36
CA LYS A 58 -14.13 3.59 0.09
C LYS A 58 -12.76 3.52 -0.58
N PRO A 59 -12.60 2.90 -1.76
CA PRO A 59 -11.32 2.97 -2.42
C PRO A 59 -10.99 4.45 -2.43
N VAL A 60 -9.87 4.84 -1.81
CA VAL A 60 -9.31 6.15 -2.10
C VAL A 60 -9.30 6.15 -3.62
N GLU A 61 -10.10 7.01 -4.25
CA GLU A 61 -10.28 6.98 -5.70
C GLU A 61 -8.91 7.33 -6.29
N CYS A 62 -8.09 6.31 -6.53
CA CYS A 62 -6.71 6.49 -6.92
C CYS A 62 -6.71 7.19 -8.27
N MET A 63 -6.13 8.39 -8.32
CA MET A 63 -5.98 9.10 -9.59
C MET A 63 -5.06 8.34 -10.55
N LEU A 64 -4.02 7.73 -9.99
CA LEU A 64 -3.08 6.86 -10.66
C LEU A 64 -2.74 5.69 -9.74
N SER A 65 -2.84 4.45 -10.22
CA SER A 65 -2.40 3.28 -9.47
C SER A 65 -1.63 2.32 -10.34
N PHE A 66 -0.74 1.56 -9.71
CA PHE A 66 0.10 0.56 -10.37
C PHE A 66 0.71 -0.36 -9.33
N ASP A 67 1.14 -1.54 -9.77
CA ASP A 67 1.98 -2.44 -8.99
C ASP A 67 3.43 -2.26 -9.44
N LEU A 68 4.35 -2.19 -8.49
CA LEU A 68 5.77 -2.00 -8.74
C LEU A 68 6.60 -3.04 -8.00
N GLU A 69 7.29 -3.88 -8.77
CA GLU A 69 8.45 -4.63 -8.29
C GLU A 69 9.64 -3.70 -8.16
N ILE A 70 10.10 -3.49 -6.92
CA ILE A 70 11.13 -2.51 -6.62
C ILE A 70 12.50 -3.02 -7.10
N GLY A 71 13.06 -2.34 -8.10
CA GLY A 71 14.44 -2.54 -8.53
C GLY A 71 15.38 -1.49 -7.98
N THR A 72 16.67 -1.63 -8.31
CA THR A 72 17.70 -0.66 -7.92
C THR A 72 18.66 -0.39 -9.06
N GLY A 73 19.25 0.81 -9.07
CA GLY A 73 20.26 1.21 -10.04
C GLY A 73 21.30 2.13 -9.43
N GLN A 74 22.58 1.84 -9.68
CA GLN A 74 23.67 2.75 -9.33
C GLN A 74 24.07 3.57 -10.54
N TYR A 75 24.48 4.81 -10.28
CA TYR A 75 25.02 5.69 -11.30
C TYR A 75 26.19 6.50 -10.77
N SER A 76 26.91 7.14 -11.69
CA SER A 76 27.99 8.08 -11.35
C SER A 76 27.67 9.44 -11.95
N SER A 77 27.71 10.48 -11.13
CA SER A 77 27.54 11.87 -11.53
C SER A 77 28.78 12.68 -11.12
N GLY A 78 28.84 13.94 -11.56
CA GLY A 78 29.90 14.86 -11.12
C GLY A 78 29.92 15.12 -9.61
N GLN A 79 28.86 14.73 -8.89
CA GLN A 79 28.72 14.86 -7.43
C GLN A 79 29.11 13.58 -6.67
N GLY A 80 29.43 12.49 -7.36
CA GLY A 80 29.82 11.21 -6.76
C GLY A 80 29.00 10.03 -7.27
N GLN A 81 28.97 8.95 -6.48
CA GLN A 81 28.10 7.80 -6.75
C GLN A 81 26.71 8.08 -6.19
N GLY A 82 25.68 7.77 -6.98
CA GLY A 82 24.29 7.78 -6.57
C GLY A 82 23.67 6.39 -6.62
N GLN A 83 22.56 6.24 -5.92
CA GLN A 83 21.82 4.98 -5.82
C GLN A 83 20.32 5.26 -5.85
N ASP A 84 19.62 4.53 -6.70
CA ASP A 84 18.18 4.64 -6.86
C ASP A 84 17.46 3.35 -6.49
N TRP A 85 16.22 3.49 -6.04
CA TRP A 85 15.29 2.41 -5.70
C TRP A 85 13.90 2.71 -6.27
N GLY A 86 13.36 1.82 -7.09
CA GLY A 86 12.03 1.98 -7.69
C GLY A 86 11.98 1.48 -9.12
N TYR A 87 11.61 2.35 -10.05
CA TYR A 87 11.37 2.07 -11.46
C TYR A 87 12.05 3.11 -12.37
N LEU A 88 12.77 2.62 -13.38
CA LEU A 88 13.38 3.44 -14.42
C LEU A 88 13.36 2.73 -15.77
N THR A 89 12.82 3.42 -16.79
CA THR A 89 12.85 2.97 -18.19
C THR A 89 13.97 3.65 -18.98
N LYS A 90 14.25 3.14 -20.20
CA LYS A 90 15.19 3.77 -21.13
C LYS A 90 14.77 5.16 -21.61
N GLY A 91 13.47 5.46 -21.55
CA GLY A 91 12.93 6.77 -21.91
C GLY A 91 12.90 7.75 -20.74
N GLY A 92 13.23 7.28 -19.54
CA GLY A 92 13.24 8.07 -18.32
C GLY A 92 14.48 8.97 -18.19
N HIS A 93 14.60 9.60 -17.03
CA HIS A 93 15.83 10.28 -16.63
C HIS A 93 16.90 9.25 -16.29
N VAL A 94 17.74 8.91 -17.28
CA VAL A 94 18.80 7.91 -17.15
C VAL A 94 20.14 8.62 -17.00
N TRP A 95 20.85 8.35 -15.91
CA TRP A 95 22.24 8.80 -15.74
C TRP A 95 23.21 7.97 -16.58
N ALA A 96 24.41 8.52 -16.83
CA ALA A 96 25.43 7.83 -17.62
C ALA A 96 25.75 6.45 -17.03
N SER A 97 25.56 5.40 -17.83
CA SER A 97 25.81 3.98 -17.48
C SER A 97 24.81 3.34 -16.51
N GLN A 98 23.71 4.03 -16.18
CA GLN A 98 22.69 3.46 -15.30
C GLN A 98 21.82 2.44 -16.06
N PRO A 99 21.72 1.18 -15.59
CA PRO A 99 20.78 0.23 -16.15
C PRO A 99 19.33 0.63 -15.83
N THR A 100 18.38 0.20 -16.65
CA THR A 100 16.97 0.22 -16.25
C THR A 100 16.72 -0.75 -15.11
N PHE A 101 15.78 -0.43 -14.23
CA PHE A 101 15.46 -1.26 -13.07
C PHE A 101 13.99 -1.14 -12.68
N GLY A 102 13.53 -2.12 -11.92
CA GLY A 102 12.15 -2.23 -11.47
C GLY A 102 11.20 -2.64 -12.59
N THR A 103 10.03 -3.14 -12.19
CA THR A 103 8.98 -3.55 -13.12
C THR A 103 7.65 -2.98 -12.68
N LEU A 104 7.06 -2.13 -13.53
CA LEU A 104 5.73 -1.57 -13.30
C LEU A 104 4.67 -2.34 -14.08
N THR A 105 3.60 -2.74 -13.41
CA THR A 105 2.47 -3.46 -13.99
C THR A 105 1.14 -2.88 -13.49
N ASN A 106 0.02 -3.31 -14.10
CA ASN A 106 -1.33 -2.95 -13.65
C ASN A 106 -1.60 -1.43 -13.56
N LEU A 107 -1.00 -0.63 -14.46
CA LEU A 107 -1.22 0.81 -14.51
C LEU A 107 -2.69 1.14 -14.80
N GLN A 108 -3.32 1.90 -13.91
CA GLN A 108 -4.66 2.46 -14.05
C GLN A 108 -4.62 3.96 -13.79
N SER A 109 -5.38 4.74 -14.57
CA SER A 109 -5.47 6.19 -14.36
C SER A 109 -6.89 6.71 -14.62
N THR A 110 -7.38 7.54 -13.72
CA THR A 110 -8.64 8.30 -13.90
C THR A 110 -8.40 9.72 -14.41
N ILE A 111 -7.14 10.18 -14.42
CA ILE A 111 -6.74 11.53 -14.84
C ILE A 111 -6.03 11.57 -16.20
N GLY A 112 -5.94 10.43 -16.89
CA GLY A 112 -5.46 10.35 -18.26
C GLY A 112 -3.94 10.24 -18.42
N ILE A 113 -3.21 9.87 -17.37
CA ILE A 113 -1.79 9.51 -17.44
C ILE A 113 -1.67 8.12 -18.06
N ARG A 114 -0.88 8.00 -19.14
CA ARG A 114 -0.78 6.75 -19.92
C ARG A 114 0.48 5.95 -19.66
N SER A 115 1.52 6.61 -19.17
CA SER A 115 2.82 5.99 -18.92
C SER A 115 3.54 6.71 -17.81
N ILE A 116 4.27 5.93 -17.03
CA ILE A 116 5.29 6.38 -16.08
C ILE A 116 6.64 5.98 -16.69
N LEU A 117 7.58 6.90 -16.74
CA LEU A 117 8.93 6.65 -17.26
C LEU A 117 9.95 6.46 -16.14
N THR A 118 9.70 7.16 -15.02
CA THR A 118 10.52 7.15 -13.81
C THR A 118 9.60 7.19 -12.59
N PHE A 119 9.88 6.34 -11.60
CA PHE A 119 9.36 6.47 -10.23
C PHE A 119 10.36 5.85 -9.27
N TYR A 120 11.27 6.64 -8.70
CA TYR A 120 12.28 6.14 -7.78
C TYR A 120 12.59 7.11 -6.65
N TYR A 121 13.16 6.56 -5.58
CA TYR A 121 13.88 7.28 -4.55
C TYR A 121 15.36 7.34 -4.92
N GLU A 122 15.96 8.52 -4.81
CA GLU A 122 17.36 8.79 -5.15
C GLU A 122 18.17 9.21 -3.93
N GLU A 123 19.37 8.64 -3.83
CA GLU A 123 20.44 9.11 -2.96
C GLU A 123 21.61 9.65 -3.77
N ALA A 124 21.96 10.92 -3.52
CA ALA A 124 23.05 11.61 -4.19
C ALA A 124 23.74 12.57 -3.21
N PRO A 125 24.91 12.23 -2.63
CA PRO A 125 25.60 10.93 -2.72
C PRO A 125 24.89 9.82 -1.93
N ILE A 126 25.30 8.56 -2.14
CA ILE A 126 24.82 7.39 -1.37
C ILE A 126 24.80 7.68 0.14
N GLY A 127 23.67 7.38 0.78
CA GLY A 127 23.40 7.66 2.19
C GLY A 127 22.73 9.01 2.47
N THR A 128 22.56 9.86 1.44
CA THR A 128 21.91 11.17 1.57
C THR A 128 20.66 11.21 0.71
N PHE A 129 19.50 11.41 1.34
CA PHE A 129 18.24 11.62 0.62
C PHE A 129 18.36 12.81 -0.34
N TYR A 130 18.03 12.57 -1.61
CA TYR A 130 17.96 13.61 -2.62
C TYR A 130 16.50 13.92 -3.00
N THR A 131 15.78 12.97 -3.59
CA THR A 131 14.40 13.17 -4.07
C THR A 131 13.64 11.87 -4.24
N ILE A 132 12.31 11.96 -4.30
CA ILE A 132 11.48 11.00 -5.07
C ILE A 132 11.21 11.66 -6.42
N GLU A 133 11.65 11.02 -7.50
CA GLU A 133 11.39 11.47 -8.87
C GLU A 133 10.21 10.70 -9.47
N LEU A 134 9.26 11.41 -10.08
CA LEU A 134 8.14 10.84 -10.83
C LEU A 134 8.06 11.53 -12.20
N GLN A 135 8.23 10.77 -13.26
CA GLN A 135 8.07 11.25 -14.63
C GLN A 135 6.87 10.59 -15.30
N VAL A 136 5.90 11.42 -15.72
CA VAL A 136 4.63 10.98 -16.31
C VAL A 136 4.21 11.87 -17.48
N ASP A 137 3.42 11.30 -18.40
CA ASP A 137 2.75 12.09 -19.43
C ASP A 137 1.58 12.88 -18.83
N THR A 138 1.68 14.21 -18.84
CA THR A 138 0.69 15.12 -18.28
C THR A 138 -0.06 15.93 -19.32
N GLN A 139 -0.08 15.50 -20.59
CA GLN A 139 -0.78 16.21 -21.68
C GLN A 139 -2.22 16.63 -21.32
N ASN A 140 -2.90 15.85 -20.46
CA ASN A 140 -4.27 16.13 -20.03
C ASN A 140 -4.38 16.87 -18.67
N GLN A 141 -3.27 17.09 -17.97
CA GLN A 141 -3.23 17.61 -16.60
C GLN A 141 -1.97 18.48 -16.34
N PRO A 142 -1.82 19.64 -17.03
CA PRO A 142 -0.58 20.43 -17.01
C PRO A 142 -0.22 21.02 -15.64
N ASN A 143 -1.18 21.07 -14.70
CA ASN A 143 -1.00 21.69 -13.39
C ASN A 143 -0.70 20.68 -12.26
N LEU A 144 -0.49 19.40 -12.56
CA LEU A 144 -0.25 18.36 -11.53
C LEU A 144 0.91 18.69 -10.58
N GLY A 145 2.00 19.28 -11.08
CA GLY A 145 3.16 19.60 -10.24
C GLY A 145 2.84 20.62 -9.13
N SER A 146 1.87 21.50 -9.37
CA SER A 146 1.43 22.51 -8.39
C SER A 146 0.53 21.93 -7.29
N LYS A 147 0.03 20.71 -7.47
CA LYS A 147 -0.83 20.02 -6.52
C LYS A 147 -0.02 19.21 -5.51
N THR A 148 -0.59 19.03 -4.32
CA THR A 148 0.04 18.19 -3.31
C THR A 148 -0.16 16.72 -3.69
N LEU A 149 0.91 15.94 -3.77
CA LEU A 149 0.84 14.50 -4.00
C LEU A 149 0.84 13.73 -2.67
N GLU A 150 -0.15 12.84 -2.53
CA GLU A 150 -0.15 11.79 -1.52
C GLU A 150 -0.01 10.42 -2.20
N VAL A 151 0.86 9.58 -1.64
CA VAL A 151 1.10 8.21 -2.09
C VAL A 151 0.65 7.26 -1.00
N THR A 152 -0.24 6.32 -1.33
CA THR A 152 -0.68 5.28 -0.41
C THR A 152 -0.12 3.92 -0.85
N VAL A 153 0.51 3.20 0.09
CA VAL A 153 1.06 1.84 -0.10
C VAL A 153 0.75 1.02 1.14
N ASN A 154 0.16 -0.17 0.97
CA ASN A 154 -0.22 -1.07 2.08
C ASN A 154 -1.02 -0.39 3.22
N GLY A 155 -1.89 0.56 2.88
CA GLY A 155 -2.72 1.30 3.84
C GLY A 155 -2.01 2.48 4.54
N SER A 156 -0.70 2.63 4.38
CA SER A 156 0.06 3.80 4.84
C SER A 156 0.06 4.90 3.79
N THR A 157 -0.11 6.16 4.20
CA THR A 157 -0.10 7.32 3.29
C THR A 157 1.07 8.23 3.58
N TYR A 158 1.79 8.59 2.52
CA TYR A 158 2.99 9.42 2.52
C TYR A 158 2.67 10.73 1.78
N ASN A 159 2.84 11.87 2.44
CA ASN A 159 2.63 13.19 1.83
C ASN A 159 3.94 13.70 1.20
N LEU A 160 4.00 13.70 -0.12
CA LEU A 160 5.18 14.09 -0.89
C LEU A 160 5.27 15.61 -1.08
N GLY A 161 4.21 16.36 -0.78
CA GLY A 161 4.14 17.80 -1.01
C GLY A 161 3.92 18.12 -2.49
N THR A 162 4.36 19.29 -2.92
CA THR A 162 4.26 19.76 -4.32
C THR A 162 5.60 19.60 -5.02
N ALA A 163 5.58 19.34 -6.33
CA ALA A 163 6.78 19.26 -7.16
C ALA A 163 7.14 20.61 -7.83
N GLY A 164 6.35 21.66 -7.57
CA GLY A 164 6.50 22.96 -8.21
C GLY A 164 5.89 23.00 -9.62
N ASN A 165 6.31 23.96 -10.45
CA ASN A 165 5.68 24.23 -11.74
C ASN A 165 6.19 23.36 -12.89
N SER A 166 6.73 22.18 -12.61
CA SER A 166 7.10 21.22 -13.65
C SER A 166 5.84 20.63 -14.30
N THR A 167 5.90 20.36 -15.60
CA THR A 167 4.81 19.72 -16.31
C THR A 167 5.01 18.22 -16.39
N THR A 168 6.22 17.70 -16.51
CA THR A 168 6.49 16.28 -16.81
C THR A 168 7.32 15.56 -15.76
N ASP A 169 8.19 16.30 -15.07
CA ASP A 169 9.23 15.77 -14.20
C ASP A 169 9.03 16.28 -12.78
N PHE A 170 8.48 15.44 -11.90
CA PHE A 170 8.13 15.82 -10.55
C PHE A 170 9.19 15.36 -9.56
N ASN A 171 9.73 16.31 -8.81
CA ASN A 171 10.73 16.06 -7.77
C ASN A 171 10.15 16.40 -6.40
N TYR A 172 10.14 15.43 -5.50
CA TYR A 172 9.57 15.57 -4.17
C TYR A 172 10.63 15.39 -3.10
N THR A 173 10.82 16.41 -2.27
CA THR A 173 11.89 16.48 -1.26
C THR A 173 11.35 16.58 0.17
N SER A 174 10.06 16.29 0.39
CA SER A 174 9.43 16.34 1.70
C SER A 174 9.89 15.20 2.63
N ASP A 175 9.61 15.32 3.92
CA ASP A 175 9.82 14.22 4.88
C ASP A 175 8.99 12.97 4.53
N GLY A 176 7.79 13.16 3.96
CA GLY A 176 6.97 12.03 3.48
C GLY A 176 7.59 11.34 2.26
N ALA A 177 8.25 12.10 1.37
CA ALA A 177 9.03 11.53 0.27
C ALA A 177 10.21 10.70 0.79
N LYS A 178 10.92 11.19 1.82
CA LYS A 178 11.98 10.43 2.49
C LYS A 178 11.47 9.13 3.13
N GLN A 179 10.36 9.19 3.86
CA GLN A 179 9.73 8.02 4.47
C GLN A 179 9.26 6.99 3.44
N LEU A 180 8.73 7.45 2.30
CA LEU A 180 8.41 6.57 1.18
C LEU A 180 9.68 5.93 0.62
N GLY A 181 10.77 6.68 0.48
CA GLY A 181 12.08 6.17 0.10
C GLY A 181 12.59 5.04 0.99
N ASP A 182 12.48 5.20 2.31
CA ASP A 182 12.83 4.16 3.27
C ASP A 182 11.99 2.88 3.05
N LEU A 183 10.71 3.00 2.69
CA LEU A 183 9.87 1.86 2.31
C LEU A 183 10.39 1.17 1.05
N LEU A 184 10.76 1.91 0.00
CA LEU A 184 11.29 1.32 -1.24
C LEU A 184 12.59 0.56 -0.96
N LYS A 185 13.50 1.13 -0.17
CA LYS A 185 14.76 0.49 0.23
C LYS A 185 14.55 -0.84 0.94
N GLN A 186 13.54 -0.94 1.80
CA GLN A 186 13.22 -2.15 2.56
C GLN A 186 12.55 -3.26 1.73
N ASN A 187 12.07 -2.93 0.52
CA ASN A 187 11.23 -3.81 -0.29
C ASN A 187 11.82 -4.14 -1.66
N VAL A 188 13.14 -4.04 -1.83
CA VAL A 188 13.83 -4.45 -3.07
C VAL A 188 13.48 -5.89 -3.42
N GLY A 189 13.04 -6.12 -4.66
CA GLY A 189 12.60 -7.42 -5.17
C GLY A 189 11.16 -7.80 -4.82
N ASN A 190 10.48 -7.04 -3.95
CA ASN A 190 9.06 -7.24 -3.67
C ASN A 190 8.20 -6.38 -4.58
N THR A 191 6.99 -6.85 -4.88
CA THR A 191 5.96 -6.07 -5.57
C THR A 191 5.04 -5.41 -4.55
N LEU A 192 4.85 -4.09 -4.67
CA LEU A 192 3.94 -3.31 -3.85
C LEU A 192 2.91 -2.59 -4.73
N SER A 193 1.69 -2.42 -4.22
CA SER A 193 0.63 -1.67 -4.90
C SER A 193 0.62 -0.21 -4.46
N PHE A 194 0.74 0.70 -5.42
CA PHE A 194 0.79 2.14 -5.22
C PHE A 194 -0.51 2.80 -5.67
N CYS A 195 -0.93 3.80 -4.89
CA CYS A 195 -2.06 4.67 -5.18
C CYS A 195 -1.62 6.13 -5.02
N LEU A 196 -1.64 6.90 -6.10
CA LEU A 196 -1.23 8.29 -6.14
C LEU A 196 -2.45 9.20 -6.28
N ASN A 197 -2.50 10.23 -5.46
CA ASN A 197 -3.58 11.23 -5.44
C ASN A 197 -3.03 12.63 -5.35
N TRP A 198 -3.41 13.47 -6.32
CA TRP A 198 -3.07 14.90 -6.31
C TRP A 198 -4.25 15.72 -5.77
N LYS A 199 -3.99 16.53 -4.75
CA LYS A 199 -4.96 17.42 -4.11
C LYS A 199 -4.79 18.86 -4.59
#